data_AF-A0AA42Y510-F1
#
_entry.id   AF-A0AA42Y510-F1
#
_cell.length_a   1.000
_cell.length_b   1.000
_cell.length_c   1.000
_cell.angle_alpha   90.00
_cell.angle_beta   90.00
_cell.angle_gamma   90.00
#
_symmetry.space_group_name_H-M   'P 1'
#
loop_
_entity.id
_entity.type
_entity.pdbx_description
1 polymer ?
#
loop_
_entity_poly.entity_id
_entity_poly.type
_entity_poly.pdbx_seq_one_letter_code
_entity_poly.pdbx_strand_id
1 'polypeptide(L)'
;MANRKRLGSILGACSALGFVLTAGLHATGYRSVTDLARQGPEDLRTLVPALWVSFSTDLVVTGLIVLVVVWRRSTASSLVLTIAGFIPAIAAGLQIAYLGFIPPTAILIALALVTWAAAMVLPAVPDR
;
A
#
# COMPACT_ATOMS: atom_id res chain seq x y z
N MET A 1 24.22 10.71 -10.81
CA MET A 1 23.32 9.62 -11.28
C MET A 1 23.30 8.39 -10.36
N ALA A 2 24.44 7.84 -9.93
CA ALA A 2 24.47 6.63 -9.09
C ALA A 2 23.71 6.76 -7.74
N ASN A 3 23.84 7.89 -7.04
CA ASN A 3 23.12 8.14 -5.78
C ASN A 3 21.60 8.19 -5.96
N ARG A 4 21.11 8.75 -7.07
CA ARG A 4 19.67 8.82 -7.38
C ARG A 4 19.08 7.42 -7.60
N LYS A 5 19.77 6.57 -8.38
CA LYS A 5 19.37 5.17 -8.62
C LYS A 5 19.34 4.36 -7.32
N ARG A 6 20.36 4.54 -6.46
CA ARG A 6 20.42 3.88 -5.14
C ARG A 6 19.29 4.33 -4.22
N LEU A 7 19.05 5.64 -4.12
CA LEU A 7 17.97 6.19 -3.30
C LEU A 7 16.60 5.69 -3.76
N GLY A 8 16.30 5.72 -5.06
CA GLY A 8 15.04 5.21 -5.61
C GLY A 8 14.84 3.72 -5.34
N SER A 9 15.92 2.92 -5.39
CA SER A 9 15.86 1.50 -5.05
C SER A 9 15.57 1.27 -3.56
N ILE A 10 16.17 2.06 -2.67
CA ILE A 10 15.93 1.98 -1.23
C ILE A 10 14.49 2.37 -0.91
N LEU A 11 14.03 3.53 -1.42
CA LEU A 11 12.66 4.00 -1.20
C LEU A 11 11.63 3.02 -1.77
N GLY A 12 11.89 2.44 -2.95
CA GLY A 12 11.05 1.42 -3.54
C GLY A 12 11.00 0.14 -2.71
N ALA A 13 12.13 -0.33 -2.19
CA ALA A 13 12.18 -1.49 -1.30
C ALA A 13 11.46 -1.21 0.04
N CYS A 14 11.65 -0.02 0.62
CA CYS A 14 10.92 0.43 1.80
C CYS A 14 9.41 0.47 1.55
N SER A 15 8.98 0.93 0.37
CA SER A 15 7.57 0.94 -0.02
C SER A 15 7.01 -0.48 -0.10
N ALA A 16 7.69 -1.39 -0.81
CA ALA A 16 7.29 -2.80 -0.90
C ALA A 16 7.14 -3.46 0.48
N LEU A 17 8.12 -3.25 1.36
CA LEU A 17 8.07 -3.74 2.73
C LEU A 17 6.92 -3.11 3.52
N GLY A 18 6.73 -1.80 3.38
CA GLY A 18 5.64 -1.07 4.03
C GLY A 18 4.26 -1.60 3.64
N PHE A 19 4.04 -1.93 2.36
CA PHE A 19 2.81 -2.58 1.89
C PHE A 19 2.58 -3.92 2.59
N VAL A 20 3.58 -4.81 2.60
CA VAL A 20 3.47 -6.15 3.21
C VAL A 20 3.28 -6.06 4.73
N LEU A 21 4.02 -5.18 5.41
CA LEU A 21 3.88 -4.97 6.85
C LEU A 21 2.50 -4.40 7.19
N THR A 22 2.00 -3.44 6.42
CA THR A 22 0.65 -2.88 6.60
C THR A 22 -0.42 -3.94 6.40
N ALA A 23 -0.26 -4.82 5.40
CA ALA A 23 -1.15 -5.96 5.19
C ALA A 23 -1.19 -6.90 6.40
N GLY A 24 -0.02 -7.19 6.97
CA GLY A 24 0.12 -8.01 8.19
C GLY A 24 -0.53 -7.37 9.40
N LEU A 25 -0.28 -6.08 9.63
CA LEU A 25 -0.92 -5.31 10.70
C LEU A 25 -2.44 -5.30 10.54
N HIS A 26 -2.94 -5.07 9.31
CA HIS A 26 -4.36 -5.11 9.00
C HIS A 26 -4.97 -6.50 9.28
N ALA A 27 -4.26 -7.57 8.93
CA ALA A 27 -4.73 -8.94 9.16
C ALA A 27 -4.88 -9.26 10.66
N THR A 28 -4.10 -8.65 11.56
CA THR A 28 -4.26 -8.88 13.01
C THR A 28 -5.62 -8.42 13.55
N GLY A 29 -6.26 -7.43 12.91
CA GLY A 29 -7.60 -6.95 13.26
C GLY A 29 -8.75 -7.84 12.80
N TYR A 30 -8.48 -8.91 12.05
CA TYR A 30 -9.52 -9.72 11.40
C TYR A 30 -10.56 -10.25 12.39
N ARG A 31 -10.14 -10.84 13.53
CA ARG A 31 -11.07 -11.40 14.52
C ARG A 31 -12.03 -10.34 15.05
N SER A 32 -11.51 -9.20 15.51
CA SER A 32 -12.31 -8.09 16.02
C SER A 32 -13.35 -7.60 15.01
N VAL A 33 -12.96 -7.49 13.74
CA VAL A 33 -13.84 -7.07 12.65
C VAL A 33 -14.92 -8.12 12.37
N THR A 34 -14.55 -9.40 12.32
CA THR A 34 -15.52 -10.47 12.07
C THR A 34 -16.52 -10.63 13.23
N ASP A 35 -16.07 -10.46 14.47
CA ASP A 35 -16.93 -10.54 15.65
C ASP A 35 -17.91 -9.36 15.70
N LEU A 36 -17.47 -8.17 15.29
CA LEU A 36 -18.34 -7.01 15.11
C LEU A 36 -19.35 -7.23 13.98
N ALA A 37 -18.91 -7.76 12.83
CA ALA A 37 -19.78 -8.00 11.68
C ALA A 37 -20.91 -9.01 12.00
N ARG A 38 -20.64 -10.02 12.84
CA ARG A 38 -21.66 -10.99 13.30
C ARG A 38 -22.83 -10.36 14.04
N GLN A 39 -22.59 -9.26 14.75
CA GLN A 39 -23.60 -8.50 15.48
C GLN A 39 -24.39 -7.55 14.57
N GLY A 40 -23.91 -7.31 13.35
CA GLY A 40 -24.53 -6.43 12.36
C GLY A 40 -25.56 -7.11 11.44
N PRO A 41 -26.07 -6.35 10.46
CA PRO A 41 -26.97 -6.83 9.41
C PRO A 41 -26.44 -8.07 8.69
N GLU A 42 -27.35 -8.95 8.28
CA GLU A 42 -27.02 -10.25 7.67
C GLU A 42 -26.13 -10.11 6.43
N ASP A 43 -26.39 -9.11 5.58
CA ASP A 43 -25.62 -8.82 4.37
C ASP A 43 -24.15 -8.48 4.66
N LEU A 44 -23.86 -7.89 5.82
CA LEU A 44 -22.51 -7.47 6.20
C LEU A 44 -21.69 -8.60 6.83
N ARG A 45 -22.34 -9.64 7.34
CA ARG A 45 -21.67 -10.77 8.04
C ARG A 45 -20.64 -11.47 7.16
N THR A 46 -20.95 -11.60 5.88
CA THR A 46 -20.08 -12.30 4.91
C THR A 46 -19.23 -11.32 4.12
N LEU A 47 -19.78 -10.14 3.81
CA LEU A 47 -19.11 -9.13 3.00
C LEU A 47 -17.92 -8.49 3.72
N VAL A 48 -18.07 -8.13 4.99
CA VAL A 48 -17.02 -7.44 5.76
C VAL A 48 -15.74 -8.29 5.90
N PRO A 49 -15.80 -9.58 6.31
CA PRO A 49 -14.62 -10.44 6.35
C PRO A 49 -13.96 -10.60 4.98
N ALA A 50 -14.75 -10.75 3.92
CA ALA A 50 -14.24 -10.90 2.56
C ALA A 50 -13.51 -9.63 2.08
N LEU A 51 -14.09 -8.45 2.33
CA LEU A 51 -13.46 -7.16 2.02
C LEU A 51 -12.17 -6.96 2.82
N TRP A 52 -12.16 -7.35 4.10
CA TRP A 52 -10.96 -7.25 4.96
C TRP A 52 -9.80 -8.07 4.42
N VAL A 53 -10.05 -9.34 4.06
CA VAL A 53 -9.05 -10.22 3.47
C VAL A 53 -8.61 -9.73 2.10
N SER A 54 -9.55 -9.22 1.29
CA SER A 54 -9.27 -8.67 -0.04
C SER A 54 -8.34 -7.47 0.05
N PHE A 55 -8.56 -6.56 1.02
CA PHE A 55 -7.69 -5.41 1.25
C PHE A 55 -6.27 -5.83 1.68
N SER A 56 -6.14 -6.77 2.63
CA SER A 56 -4.82 -7.34 2.98
C SER A 56 -4.13 -7.97 1.76
N THR A 57 -4.87 -8.71 0.94
CA THR A 57 -4.32 -9.37 -0.25
C THR A 57 -3.85 -8.34 -1.28
N ASP A 58 -4.64 -7.30 -1.54
CA ASP A 58 -4.29 -6.19 -2.43
C ASP A 58 -2.98 -5.50 -2.01
N LEU A 59 -2.83 -5.22 -0.71
CA LEU A 59 -1.59 -4.65 -0.18
C LEU A 59 -0.40 -5.58 -0.40
N VAL A 60 -0.53 -6.89 -0.15
CA VAL A 60 0.57 -7.85 -0.40
C VAL A 60 0.93 -7.89 -1.88
N VAL A 61 -0.06 -8.04 -2.77
CA VAL A 61 0.15 -8.13 -4.22
C VAL A 61 0.79 -6.85 -4.74
N THR A 62 0.32 -5.69 -4.31
CA THR A 62 0.91 -4.39 -4.65
C THR A 62 2.36 -4.29 -4.17
N GLY A 63 2.65 -4.70 -2.93
CA GLY A 63 4.00 -4.73 -2.39
C GLY A 63 4.95 -5.61 -3.22
N LEU A 64 4.50 -6.78 -3.66
CA LEU A 64 5.26 -7.68 -4.53
C LEU A 64 5.49 -7.07 -5.93
N ILE A 65 4.48 -6.44 -6.52
CA ILE A 65 4.60 -5.74 -7.81
C ILE A 65 5.64 -4.62 -7.68
N VAL A 66 5.56 -3.80 -6.64
CA VAL A 66 6.52 -2.72 -6.37
C VAL A 66 7.94 -3.28 -6.23
N LEU A 67 8.12 -4.37 -5.48
CA LEU A 67 9.43 -5.01 -5.32
C LEU A 67 10.02 -5.47 -6.65
N VAL A 68 9.23 -6.18 -7.47
CA VAL A 68 9.66 -6.68 -8.78
C VAL A 68 10.02 -5.53 -9.71
N VAL A 69 9.21 -4.48 -9.73
CA VAL A 69 9.40 -3.32 -10.60
C VAL A 69 10.65 -2.52 -10.21
N VAL A 70 10.90 -2.36 -8.91
CA VAL A 70 12.11 -1.70 -8.41
C VAL A 70 13.36 -2.54 -8.69
N TRP A 71 13.29 -3.86 -8.50
CA TRP A 71 14.40 -4.76 -8.78
C TRP A 71 14.74 -4.80 -10.28
N ARG A 72 13.74 -4.95 -11.15
CA ARG A 72 13.95 -5.01 -12.61
C ARG A 72 14.40 -3.69 -13.22
N ARG A 73 14.31 -2.57 -12.49
CA ARG A 73 14.63 -1.22 -12.97
C ARG A 73 13.95 -0.92 -14.31
N SER A 74 12.67 -1.29 -14.41
CA SER A 74 11.86 -1.11 -15.62
C SER A 74 11.66 0.38 -15.93
N THR A 75 11.46 0.70 -17.21
CA THR A 75 11.09 2.05 -17.65
C THR A 75 9.73 2.49 -17.08
N ALA A 76 8.85 1.53 -16.78
CA ALA A 76 7.55 1.79 -16.20
C ALA A 76 7.59 1.99 -14.67
N SER A 77 8.76 1.93 -14.02
CA SER A 77 8.84 1.93 -12.54
C SER A 77 8.23 3.16 -11.90
N SER A 78 8.46 4.34 -12.48
CA SER A 78 7.88 5.59 -11.95
C SER A 78 6.34 5.60 -12.04
N LEU A 79 5.78 5.15 -13.17
CA LEU A 79 4.33 5.06 -13.35
C LEU A 79 3.70 4.05 -12.40
N VAL A 80 4.26 2.85 -12.30
CA VAL A 80 3.73 1.80 -11.40
C VAL A 80 3.77 2.26 -9.95
N LEU A 81 4.87 2.87 -9.50
CA LEU A 81 4.98 3.42 -8.15
C LEU A 81 3.98 4.57 -7.91
N THR A 82 3.74 5.40 -8.93
CA THR A 82 2.75 6.48 -8.84
C THR A 82 1.35 5.92 -8.60
N ILE A 83 0.97 4.92 -9.39
CA ILE A 83 -0.31 4.19 -9.26
C ILE A 83 -0.39 3.49 -7.91
N ALA A 84 0.66 2.77 -7.51
CA ALA A 84 0.72 2.06 -6.24
C ALA A 84 0.53 3.01 -5.05
N GLY A 85 1.10 4.21 -5.09
CA GLY A 85 0.94 5.20 -4.02
C GLY A 85 -0.50 5.70 -3.83
N PHE A 86 -1.35 5.63 -4.85
CA PHE A 86 -2.78 5.98 -4.70
C PHE A 86 -3.56 4.97 -3.86
N ILE A 87 -3.17 3.69 -3.84
CA ILE A 87 -3.87 2.65 -3.07
C ILE A 87 -3.92 3.01 -1.57
N PRO A 88 -2.78 3.22 -0.87
CA PRO A 88 -2.81 3.61 0.54
C PRO A 88 -3.35 5.03 0.74
N ALA A 89 -3.19 5.95 -0.23
CA ALA A 89 -3.74 7.30 -0.12
C ALA A 89 -5.28 7.32 -0.14
N ILE A 90 -5.91 6.55 -1.04
CA ILE A 90 -7.37 6.40 -1.11
C ILE A 90 -7.88 5.73 0.16
N ALA A 91 -7.21 4.66 0.61
CA ALA A 91 -7.57 3.99 1.86
C ALA A 91 -7.49 4.96 3.06
N ALA A 92 -6.43 5.77 3.15
CA ALA A 92 -6.31 6.81 4.18
C ALA A 92 -7.42 7.86 4.07
N GLY A 93 -7.74 8.33 2.86
CA GLY A 93 -8.82 9.29 2.63
C GLY A 93 -10.18 8.75 3.06
N LEU A 94 -10.47 7.49 2.76
CA LEU A 94 -11.69 6.81 3.23
C LEU A 94 -11.70 6.66 4.76
N GLN A 95 -10.58 6.31 5.38
CA GLN A 95 -10.49 6.26 6.85
C GLN A 95 -10.76 7.64 7.47
N ILE A 96 -10.15 8.70 6.95
CA ILE A 96 -10.38 10.06 7.45
C ILE A 96 -11.86 10.47 7.29
N ALA A 97 -12.46 10.19 6.14
CA ALA A 97 -13.82 10.59 5.84
C ALA A 97 -14.88 9.86 6.68
N TYR A 98 -14.68 8.58 6.98
CA TYR A 98 -15.70 7.75 7.62
C TYR A 98 -15.38 7.33 9.05
N LEU A 99 -14.09 7.28 9.43
CA LEU A 99 -13.62 6.80 10.74
C LEU A 99 -12.86 7.89 11.52
N GLY A 100 -12.56 9.02 10.88
CA GLY A 100 -11.64 10.03 11.42
C GLY A 100 -10.18 9.61 11.33
N PHE A 101 -9.29 10.45 11.85
CA PHE A 101 -7.85 10.17 11.84
C PHE A 101 -7.49 9.18 12.95
N ILE A 102 -7.03 7.98 12.56
CA ILE A 102 -6.58 6.94 13.49
C ILE A 102 -5.11 6.57 13.20
N PRO A 103 -4.37 5.95 14.14
CA PRO A 103 -2.95 5.62 13.92
C PRO A 103 -2.66 4.84 12.62
N PRO A 104 -3.49 3.87 12.18
CA PRO A 104 -3.32 3.22 10.88
C PRO A 104 -3.35 4.18 9.68
N THR A 105 -4.12 5.26 9.77
CA THR A 105 -4.20 6.29 8.73
C THR A 105 -2.85 6.98 8.51
N ALA A 106 -2.11 7.27 9.59
CA ALA A 106 -0.78 7.85 9.50
C ALA A 106 0.20 6.94 8.76
N ILE A 107 0.12 5.62 9.00
CA ILE A 107 0.95 4.61 8.32
C ILE A 107 0.65 4.60 6.82
N LEU A 108 -0.62 4.61 6.43
CA LEU A 108 -1.04 4.63 5.03
C LEU A 108 -0.59 5.91 4.31
N ILE A 109 -0.72 7.07 4.96
CA ILE A 109 -0.23 8.34 4.40
C ILE A 109 1.29 8.29 4.21
N ALA A 110 2.03 7.87 5.24
CA ALA A 110 3.48 7.75 5.16
C ALA A 110 3.90 6.79 4.04
N LEU A 111 3.21 5.66 3.90
CA LEU A 111 3.46 4.69 2.83
C LEU A 111 3.20 5.27 1.44
N ALA A 112 2.10 6.01 1.26
CA ALA A 112 1.81 6.71 0.00
C ALA A 112 2.94 7.71 -0.36
N LEU A 113 3.35 8.53 0.61
CA LEU A 113 4.39 9.53 0.43
C LEU A 113 5.75 8.90 0.08
N VAL A 114 6.14 7.83 0.78
CA VAL A 114 7.39 7.09 0.48
C VAL A 114 7.33 6.47 -0.93
N THR A 115 6.18 5.94 -1.32
CA THR A 115 5.98 5.33 -2.64
C THR A 115 6.07 6.38 -3.76
N TRP A 116 5.43 7.54 -3.59
CA TRP A 116 5.56 8.66 -4.53
C TRP A 116 6.96 9.27 -4.55
N ALA A 117 7.63 9.35 -3.41
CA ALA A 117 9.03 9.77 -3.35
C ALA A 117 9.91 8.82 -4.16
N ALA A 118 9.70 7.50 -4.06
CA ALA A 118 10.38 6.52 -4.90
C ALA A 118 10.09 6.76 -6.40
N ALA A 119 8.84 7.05 -6.75
CA ALA A 119 8.41 7.33 -8.13
C ALA A 119 9.11 8.55 -8.73
N MET A 120 9.25 9.64 -7.97
CA MET A 120 9.92 10.87 -8.41
C MET A 120 11.44 10.70 -8.58
N VAL A 121 12.04 9.84 -7.77
CA VAL A 121 13.48 9.60 -7.78
C VAL A 121 13.88 8.64 -8.91
N LEU A 122 13.04 7.66 -9.25
CA LEU A 122 13.31 6.73 -10.34
C LEU A 122 13.02 7.35 -11.71
N PRO A 123 13.89 7.14 -12.72
CA PRO A 123 13.70 7.73 -14.03
C PRO A 123 12.49 7.12 -14.74
N ALA A 124 11.70 7.97 -15.42
CA ALA A 124 10.57 7.55 -16.26
C ALA A 124 11.00 7.01 -17.64
N VAL A 125 12.28 7.21 -18.01
CA VAL A 125 12.87 6.88 -19.31
C VAL A 125 14.25 6.28 -19.07
N PRO A 126 14.66 5.19 -19.75
CA PRO A 126 15.96 4.58 -19.49
C PRO A 126 17.10 5.50 -19.92
N ASP A 127 18.15 5.58 -19.10
CA ASP A 127 19.46 6.09 -19.56
C ASP A 127 19.93 5.13 -20.65
N ARG A 128 19.87 5.56 -21.92
CA ARG A 128 20.46 4.82 -23.05
C ARG A 128 21.98 4.79 -22.93
#